data_AF-A0A137P364-F1
#
_entry.id   AF-A0A137P364-F1
#
_cell.length_a   1.000
_cell.length_b   1.000
_cell.length_c   1.000
_cell.angle_alpha   90.00
_cell.angle_beta   90.00
_cell.angle_gamma   90.00
#
_symmetry.space_group_name_H-M   'P 1'
#
loop_
_entity.id
_entity.type
_entity.pdbx_description
1 polymer ?
#
loop_
_entity_poly.entity_id
_entity_poly.type
_entity_poly.pdbx_seq_one_letter_code
_entity_poly.pdbx_strand_id
1 'polypeptide(L)'
;ETGLRVSVYTIRRALKRLKEEMCPEHDIPTSSTPHSRAKKPKSKPSYIALNNMHIKRLKDYLKEDNSIESVEARNRLQEETGLDLNISSIYTNLKRLKKEMGLECTKRSALSSIFDIRKRHGRMAKIKCHHLEYLSDYLKENSSIEPNEARDRLHIDTSLAVSISTVRSTLKKLKEEMGLKCTEQYAPSSIFDKRRRYEKTSLIKSHHLEHIIKYLKQNSSIDPNEVKDKLYKDTCLKVGISAIRKNLKALKKELENELNQDNPSLDSFTSNPRDDIAKSKYDSNLDSTQMEHPEDILNEDSSRGYIETRDRPEIDASFEAFYPISENSLNMSTYQADIRPESSILSSIAKSSRSSNTHKLKHVHIRILKKYLGEDSFIGNIEARNRFQIDTGLELHVKTVEKYLSRLREELGIGHKNSNPFISENMRSSHDKVLQGTRLEFLKTCFSENSSIEPIEVLNKLQEEAGLEANILSIRKTLKKLKEKNYRY
;
A
#
# COMPACT_ATOMS: atom_id res chain seq x y z
N GLU A 1 53.24 32.34 -27.45
CA GLU A 1 54.50 31.67 -27.87
C GLU A 1 54.23 30.51 -28.81
N THR A 2 53.68 29.37 -28.38
CA THR A 2 53.53 28.16 -29.23
C THR A 2 52.47 28.19 -30.35
N GLY A 3 51.72 29.29 -30.52
CA GLY A 3 50.64 29.40 -31.51
C GLY A 3 49.40 28.52 -31.30
N LEU A 4 49.44 27.57 -30.37
CA LEU A 4 48.37 26.59 -30.12
C LEU A 4 47.12 27.23 -29.51
N ARG A 5 46.00 27.18 -30.25
CA ARG A 5 44.66 27.53 -29.75
C ARG A 5 44.09 26.40 -28.89
N VAL A 6 44.46 26.35 -27.62
CA VAL A 6 43.96 25.36 -26.65
C VAL A 6 42.75 25.88 -25.87
N SER A 7 41.81 25.00 -25.53
CA SER A 7 40.66 25.37 -24.69
C SER A 7 41.08 25.73 -23.27
N VAL A 8 40.36 26.66 -22.63
CA VAL A 8 40.57 27.06 -21.21
C VAL A 8 40.49 25.84 -20.27
N TYR A 9 39.65 24.85 -20.60
CA TYR A 9 39.55 23.60 -19.83
C TYR A 9 40.84 22.77 -19.91
N THR A 10 41.42 22.64 -21.11
CA THR A 10 42.69 21.94 -21.32
C THR A 10 43.82 22.60 -20.53
N ILE A 11 43.91 23.93 -20.56
CA ILE A 11 44.91 24.70 -19.82
C ILE A 11 44.76 24.48 -18.30
N ARG A 12 43.54 24.58 -17.76
CA ARG A 12 43.27 24.32 -16.33
C ARG A 12 43.64 22.88 -15.92
N ARG A 13 43.38 21.90 -16.78
CA ARG A 13 43.71 20.49 -16.51
C ARG A 13 45.23 20.24 -16.53
N ALA A 14 45.96 20.89 -17.45
CA ALA A 14 47.42 20.82 -17.51
C ALA A 14 48.07 21.47 -16.28
N LEU A 15 47.66 22.70 -15.93
CA LEU A 15 48.16 23.41 -14.75
C LEU A 15 47.90 22.65 -13.44
N LYS A 16 46.74 21.98 -13.33
CA LYS A 16 46.44 21.16 -12.16
C LYS A 16 47.43 19.99 -12.01
N ARG A 17 47.69 19.25 -13.11
CA ARG A 17 48.67 18.14 -13.11
C ARG A 17 50.08 18.64 -12.80
N LEU A 18 50.51 19.73 -13.44
CA LEU A 18 51.83 20.32 -13.21
C LEU A 18 52.02 20.70 -11.73
N LYS A 19 50.96 21.17 -11.06
CA LYS A 19 50.99 21.46 -9.62
C LYS A 19 51.07 20.21 -8.75
N GLU A 20 50.38 19.14 -9.12
CA GLU A 20 50.45 17.83 -8.43
C GLU A 20 51.83 17.17 -8.61
N GLU A 21 52.52 17.44 -9.73
CA GLU A 21 53.82 16.88 -10.09
C GLU A 21 55.00 17.70 -9.54
N MET A 22 54.90 19.04 -9.50
CA MET A 22 55.94 19.93 -8.94
C MET A 22 55.89 20.10 -7.42
N CYS A 23 54.86 19.60 -6.75
CA CYS A 23 54.77 19.56 -5.30
C CYS A 23 54.51 18.12 -4.85
N PRO A 24 55.51 17.22 -4.91
CA PRO A 24 55.45 15.99 -4.13
C PRO A 24 55.29 16.40 -2.66
N GLU A 25 54.10 16.14 -2.11
CA GLU A 25 53.80 16.41 -0.71
C GLU A 25 54.70 15.51 0.15
N HIS A 26 55.85 16.03 0.57
CA HIS A 26 56.60 15.46 1.68
C HIS A 26 55.73 15.61 2.93
N ASP A 27 55.11 14.51 3.34
CA ASP A 27 54.33 14.38 4.57
C ASP A 27 55.19 14.71 5.80
N ILE A 28 55.27 15.99 6.15
CA ILE A 28 55.71 16.46 7.46
C ILE A 28 54.45 16.76 8.27
N PRO A 29 54.07 15.93 9.25
CA PRO A 29 52.87 16.13 10.06
C PRO A 29 53.09 17.27 11.07
N THR A 30 52.97 18.52 10.60
CA THR A 30 53.00 19.70 11.48
C THR A 30 51.60 20.01 12.00
N SER A 31 51.38 19.67 13.26
CA SER A 31 50.19 20.04 14.02
C SER A 31 50.12 21.56 14.26
N SER A 32 49.24 22.26 13.56
CA SER A 32 48.67 23.51 14.08
C SER A 32 47.27 23.77 13.51
N THR A 33 46.35 24.11 14.41
CA THR A 33 44.96 24.46 14.06
C THR A 33 44.84 25.98 14.01
N PRO A 34 44.18 26.54 12.98
CA PRO A 34 43.31 27.69 13.24
C PRO A 34 41.86 27.39 12.86
N HIS A 35 40.95 27.65 13.78
CA HIS A 35 39.51 27.54 13.54
C HIS A 35 39.03 28.62 12.57
N SER A 36 38.81 28.26 11.31
CA SER A 36 37.86 28.99 10.45
C SER A 36 36.73 28.05 10.04
N ARG A 37 35.49 28.36 10.46
CA ARG A 37 34.27 27.60 10.11
C ARG A 37 33.79 27.92 8.69
N ALA A 38 34.70 27.85 7.71
CA ALA A 38 34.31 27.80 6.31
C ALA A 38 33.60 26.46 6.05
N LYS A 39 32.29 26.49 5.79
CA LYS A 39 31.53 25.31 5.40
C LYS A 39 32.08 24.81 4.05
N LYS A 40 33.01 23.83 4.08
CA LYS A 40 33.53 23.17 2.88
C LYS A 40 32.34 22.85 1.95
N PRO A 41 32.32 23.34 0.70
CA PRO A 41 31.21 23.05 -0.20
C PRO A 41 31.16 21.53 -0.36
N LYS A 42 29.99 20.95 -0.09
CA LYS A 42 29.75 19.52 -0.30
C LYS A 42 29.74 19.26 -1.80
N SER A 43 30.92 19.15 -2.40
CA SER A 43 31.05 18.58 -3.73
C SER A 43 30.39 17.22 -3.69
N LYS A 44 29.36 17.04 -4.52
CA LYS A 44 28.72 15.72 -4.67
C LYS A 44 29.85 14.77 -5.11
N PRO A 45 30.04 13.61 -4.47
CA PRO A 45 31.09 12.68 -4.87
C PRO A 45 30.93 12.41 -6.36
N SER A 46 31.97 12.71 -7.13
CA SER A 46 31.94 12.55 -8.58
C SER A 46 31.81 11.07 -8.87
N TYR A 47 30.65 10.65 -9.39
CA TYR A 47 30.42 9.26 -9.76
C TYR A 47 31.33 8.93 -10.94
N ILE A 48 32.43 8.23 -10.66
CA ILE A 48 33.30 7.68 -11.70
C ILE A 48 32.47 6.71 -12.53
N ALA A 49 32.22 7.07 -13.79
CA ALA A 49 31.53 6.19 -14.73
C ALA A 49 32.41 4.96 -15.02
N LEU A 50 31.78 3.79 -15.12
CA LEU A 50 32.48 2.56 -15.53
C LEU A 50 32.80 2.65 -17.02
N ASN A 51 34.08 2.76 -17.34
CA ASN A 51 34.58 2.71 -18.71
C ASN A 51 34.42 1.31 -19.32
N ASN A 52 34.44 1.21 -20.65
CA ASN A 52 34.29 -0.06 -21.38
C ASN A 52 35.29 -1.15 -20.95
N MET A 53 36.51 -0.76 -20.54
CA MET A 53 37.52 -1.67 -19.99
C MET A 53 37.04 -2.38 -18.72
N HIS A 54 36.40 -1.65 -17.80
CA HIS A 54 35.85 -2.21 -16.56
C HIS A 54 34.68 -3.16 -16.86
N ILE A 55 33.82 -2.79 -17.83
CA ILE A 55 32.71 -3.65 -18.28
C ILE A 55 33.24 -4.95 -18.89
N LYS A 56 34.37 -4.91 -19.62
CA LYS A 56 35.03 -6.11 -20.14
C LYS A 56 35.53 -7.02 -19.02
N ARG A 57 36.26 -6.49 -18.03
CA ARG A 57 36.70 -7.26 -16.85
C ARG A 57 35.55 -7.89 -16.07
N LEU A 58 34.46 -7.14 -15.83
CA LEU A 58 33.26 -7.69 -15.19
C LEU A 58 32.59 -8.79 -16.04
N LYS A 59 32.68 -8.77 -17.38
CA LYS A 59 32.24 -9.90 -18.23
C LYS A 59 33.16 -11.11 -18.10
N ASP A 60 34.45 -10.92 -17.89
CA ASP A 60 35.41 -12.01 -17.75
C ASP A 60 35.30 -12.70 -16.38
N TYR A 61 35.18 -11.93 -15.28
CA TYR A 61 34.86 -12.49 -13.95
C TYR A 61 33.55 -13.30 -13.94
N LEU A 62 32.55 -12.90 -14.73
CA LEU A 62 31.27 -13.63 -14.85
C LEU A 62 31.37 -14.95 -15.62
N LYS A 63 32.46 -15.18 -16.37
CA LYS A 63 32.77 -16.48 -16.98
C LYS A 63 33.51 -17.40 -16.01
N GLU A 64 34.38 -16.83 -15.18
CA GLU A 64 35.08 -17.54 -14.10
C GLU A 64 34.09 -17.99 -13.00
N ASP A 65 33.27 -17.06 -12.51
CA ASP A 65 32.21 -17.31 -11.55
C ASP A 65 30.93 -16.55 -11.92
N ASN A 66 29.92 -17.29 -12.36
CA ASN A 66 28.60 -16.75 -12.68
C ASN A 66 27.85 -16.19 -11.44
N SER A 67 28.28 -16.55 -10.23
CA SER A 67 27.64 -16.22 -8.97
C SER A 67 28.26 -15.00 -8.28
N ILE A 68 29.47 -14.57 -8.70
CA ILE A 68 30.27 -13.50 -8.09
C ILE A 68 29.44 -12.29 -7.62
N GLU A 69 29.69 -11.89 -6.38
CA GLU A 69 29.01 -10.77 -5.73
C GLU A 69 29.64 -9.41 -6.07
N SER A 70 28.87 -8.33 -5.91
CA SER A 70 29.35 -6.97 -6.20
C SER A 70 30.43 -6.47 -5.25
N VAL A 71 30.59 -7.06 -4.06
CA VAL A 71 31.70 -6.74 -3.13
C VAL A 71 32.99 -7.32 -3.70
N GLU A 72 33.01 -8.62 -4.00
CA GLU A 72 34.18 -9.31 -4.51
C GLU A 72 34.62 -8.77 -5.87
N ALA A 73 33.68 -8.60 -6.81
CA ALA A 73 33.97 -8.03 -8.12
C ALA A 73 34.45 -6.56 -8.04
N ARG A 74 34.08 -5.80 -6.99
CA ARG A 74 34.67 -4.48 -6.73
C ARG A 74 36.11 -4.62 -6.29
N ASN A 75 36.41 -5.51 -5.35
CA ASN A 75 37.75 -5.70 -4.80
C ASN A 75 38.73 -6.15 -5.89
N ARG A 76 38.40 -7.21 -6.65
CA ARG A 76 39.24 -7.68 -7.79
C ARG A 76 39.49 -6.56 -8.82
N LEU A 77 38.44 -5.81 -9.17
CA LEU A 77 38.57 -4.71 -10.14
C LEU A 77 39.38 -3.53 -9.60
N GLN A 78 39.32 -3.27 -8.28
CA GLN A 78 40.12 -2.25 -7.61
C GLN A 78 41.60 -2.67 -7.52
N GLU A 79 41.88 -3.95 -7.26
CA GLU A 79 43.24 -4.52 -7.29
C GLU A 79 43.87 -4.41 -8.68
N GLU A 80 43.11 -4.73 -9.74
CA GLU A 80 43.60 -4.64 -11.12
C GLU A 80 43.78 -3.22 -11.67
N THR A 81 42.97 -2.25 -11.22
CA THR A 81 42.90 -0.91 -11.83
C THR A 81 43.35 0.23 -10.93
N GLY A 82 43.52 -0.01 -9.63
CA GLY A 82 43.77 1.01 -8.61
C GLY A 82 42.57 1.94 -8.34
N LEU A 83 41.43 1.76 -9.01
CA LEU A 83 40.27 2.66 -8.92
C LEU A 83 39.25 2.16 -7.90
N ASP A 84 39.01 2.95 -6.84
CA ASP A 84 37.87 2.73 -5.96
C ASP A 84 36.55 3.08 -6.68
N LEU A 85 35.83 2.04 -7.07
CA LEU A 85 34.57 2.14 -7.79
C LEU A 85 33.39 1.90 -6.83
N ASN A 86 32.33 2.70 -6.98
CA ASN A 86 31.13 2.56 -6.16
C ASN A 86 30.47 1.19 -6.38
N ILE A 87 30.31 0.42 -5.30
CA ILE A 87 29.68 -0.91 -5.29
C ILE A 87 28.29 -0.94 -5.95
N SER A 88 27.52 0.16 -5.88
CA SER A 88 26.20 0.26 -6.54
C SER A 88 26.33 0.27 -8.08
N SER A 89 27.40 0.89 -8.60
CA SER A 89 27.71 0.90 -10.03
C SER A 89 28.17 -0.49 -10.50
N ILE A 90 28.97 -1.20 -9.69
CA ILE A 90 29.37 -2.58 -9.95
C ILE A 90 28.15 -3.51 -9.97
N TYR A 91 27.31 -3.47 -8.92
CA TYR A 91 26.08 -4.26 -8.82
C TYR A 91 25.14 -4.07 -10.02
N THR A 92 24.89 -2.82 -10.41
CA THR A 92 24.00 -2.53 -11.56
C THR A 92 24.57 -3.01 -12.89
N ASN A 93 25.89 -2.93 -13.07
CA ASN A 93 26.55 -3.49 -14.24
C ASN A 93 26.54 -5.02 -14.24
N LEU A 94 26.93 -5.69 -13.15
CA LEU A 94 26.85 -7.14 -13.02
C LEU A 94 25.43 -7.66 -13.29
N LYS A 95 24.38 -7.02 -12.73
CA LYS A 95 22.99 -7.41 -13.01
C LYS A 95 22.63 -7.28 -14.50
N ARG A 96 23.08 -6.22 -15.18
CA ARG A 96 22.90 -6.06 -16.62
C ARG A 96 23.66 -7.13 -17.41
N LEU A 97 24.92 -7.38 -17.06
CA LEU A 97 25.81 -8.33 -17.71
C LEU A 97 25.32 -9.78 -17.58
N LYS A 98 24.89 -10.20 -16.38
CA LYS A 98 24.27 -11.52 -16.16
C LYS A 98 23.05 -11.70 -17.10
N LYS A 99 22.24 -10.65 -17.30
CA LYS A 99 21.11 -10.67 -18.25
C LYS A 99 21.55 -10.71 -19.72
N GLU A 100 22.54 -9.92 -20.13
CA GLU A 100 23.09 -9.95 -21.51
C GLU A 100 23.64 -11.33 -21.89
N MET A 101 24.23 -12.05 -20.93
CA MET A 101 24.89 -13.34 -21.17
C MET A 101 23.96 -14.56 -20.97
N GLY A 102 22.68 -14.37 -20.67
CA GLY A 102 21.78 -15.48 -20.29
C GLY A 102 22.12 -16.14 -18.95
N LEU A 103 23.04 -15.54 -18.18
CA LEU A 103 23.44 -15.96 -16.83
C LEU A 103 22.52 -15.39 -15.73
N GLU A 104 21.36 -14.82 -16.08
CA GLU A 104 20.24 -14.75 -15.14
C GLU A 104 19.84 -16.19 -14.82
N CYS A 105 20.40 -16.73 -13.73
CA CYS A 105 20.22 -18.09 -13.29
C CYS A 105 18.76 -18.53 -13.49
N THR A 106 18.56 -19.56 -14.32
CA THR A 106 17.28 -20.29 -14.38
C THR A 106 17.00 -20.98 -13.05
N LYS A 107 18.06 -21.27 -12.28
CA LYS A 107 18.03 -21.41 -10.82
C LYS A 107 17.81 -20.07 -10.11
N ARG A 108 16.88 -19.25 -10.59
CA ARG A 108 16.39 -18.07 -9.87
C ARG A 108 15.54 -18.61 -8.73
N SER A 109 16.23 -18.97 -7.66
CA SER A 109 15.62 -19.27 -6.36
C SER A 109 14.51 -18.24 -6.11
N ALA A 110 13.34 -18.70 -5.65
CA ALA A 110 12.18 -17.86 -5.38
C ALA A 110 12.52 -16.62 -4.52
N LEU A 111 13.61 -16.68 -3.76
CA LEU A 111 14.22 -15.56 -3.02
C LEU A 111 14.56 -14.33 -3.89
N SER A 112 14.99 -14.50 -5.15
CA SER A 112 15.29 -13.39 -6.07
C SER A 112 14.03 -12.65 -6.51
N SER A 113 12.95 -13.36 -6.78
CA SER A 113 11.68 -12.76 -7.23
C SER A 113 10.91 -12.18 -6.04
N ILE A 114 10.98 -12.82 -4.85
CA ILE A 114 10.59 -12.27 -3.55
C ILE A 114 11.16 -10.85 -3.31
N PHE A 115 12.41 -10.59 -3.70
CA PHE A 115 13.00 -9.25 -3.59
C PHE A 115 12.41 -8.22 -4.57
N ASP A 116 12.05 -8.63 -5.79
CA ASP A 116 11.37 -7.77 -6.76
C ASP A 116 9.86 -7.57 -6.43
N ILE A 117 9.19 -8.57 -5.82
CA ILE A 117 7.87 -8.40 -5.18
C ILE A 117 7.96 -7.31 -4.10
N ARG A 118 8.96 -7.41 -3.20
CA ARG A 118 9.22 -6.42 -2.14
C ARG A 118 9.43 -5.02 -2.71
N LYS A 119 10.18 -4.89 -3.81
CA LYS A 119 10.41 -3.60 -4.49
C LYS A 119 9.14 -3.03 -5.12
N ARG A 120 8.28 -3.88 -5.71
CA ARG A 120 7.00 -3.46 -6.32
C ARG A 120 5.89 -3.13 -5.30
N HIS A 121 5.94 -3.65 -4.08
CA HIS A 121 4.88 -3.43 -3.08
C HIS A 121 5.15 -2.30 -2.07
N GLY A 122 6.31 -1.65 -2.16
CA GLY A 122 6.62 -0.42 -1.45
C GLY A 122 6.48 -0.52 0.07
N ARG A 123 6.29 0.63 0.74
CA ARG A 123 6.22 0.73 2.21
C ARG A 123 4.92 0.18 2.83
N MET A 124 4.10 -0.56 2.07
CA MET A 124 2.75 -0.96 2.49
C MET A 124 2.52 -2.49 2.57
N ALA A 125 3.48 -3.32 2.16
CA ALA A 125 3.38 -4.75 2.40
C ALA A 125 3.59 -5.07 3.90
N LYS A 126 2.53 -5.56 4.57
CA LYS A 126 2.64 -6.19 5.91
C LYS A 126 3.50 -7.46 5.88
N ILE A 127 3.60 -8.10 4.71
CA ILE A 127 4.39 -9.31 4.46
C ILE A 127 5.86 -8.91 4.24
N LYS A 128 6.77 -9.47 5.04
CA LYS A 128 8.24 -9.32 4.98
C LYS A 128 8.84 -10.55 4.26
N CYS A 129 10.16 -10.57 4.05
CA CYS A 129 10.86 -11.67 3.37
C CYS A 129 10.62 -13.05 4.02
N HIS A 130 10.85 -13.20 5.33
CA HIS A 130 10.60 -14.47 6.02
C HIS A 130 9.13 -14.93 5.92
N HIS A 131 8.16 -14.02 5.93
CA HIS A 131 6.75 -14.37 5.71
C HIS A 131 6.50 -14.93 4.29
N LEU A 132 7.34 -14.59 3.30
CA LEU A 132 7.28 -15.14 1.94
C LEU A 132 7.97 -16.51 1.85
N GLU A 133 8.97 -16.78 2.69
CA GLU A 133 9.59 -18.09 2.84
C GLU A 133 8.56 -19.10 3.39
N TYR A 134 7.88 -18.80 4.51
CA TYR A 134 6.77 -19.62 5.03
C TYR A 134 5.67 -19.89 3.98
N LEU A 135 5.17 -18.85 3.30
CA LEU A 135 4.15 -19.02 2.24
C LEU A 135 4.66 -19.82 1.03
N SER A 136 5.97 -19.79 0.75
CA SER A 136 6.61 -20.66 -0.25
C SER A 136 6.64 -22.10 0.22
N ASP A 137 6.95 -22.35 1.49
CA ASP A 137 7.10 -23.71 2.02
C ASP A 137 5.74 -24.40 2.16
N TYR A 138 4.69 -23.68 2.59
CA TYR A 138 3.32 -24.19 2.52
C TYR A 138 2.87 -24.55 1.10
N LEU A 139 3.38 -23.85 0.07
CA LEU A 139 3.09 -24.17 -1.33
C LEU A 139 3.86 -25.39 -1.86
N LYS A 140 4.99 -25.74 -1.24
CA LYS A 140 5.71 -26.99 -1.51
C LYS A 140 5.01 -28.17 -0.82
N GLU A 141 4.53 -27.98 0.41
CA GLU A 141 3.71 -28.96 1.12
C GLU A 141 2.36 -29.22 0.42
N ASN A 142 1.67 -28.15 0.02
CA ASN A 142 0.38 -28.21 -0.64
C ASN A 142 0.28 -27.13 -1.73
N SER A 143 0.53 -27.53 -2.98
CA SER A 143 0.44 -26.66 -4.16
C SER A 143 -0.96 -26.10 -4.41
N SER A 144 -1.99 -26.69 -3.78
CA SER A 144 -3.39 -26.29 -3.84
C SER A 144 -3.88 -25.53 -2.60
N ILE A 145 -3.01 -25.20 -1.65
CA ILE A 145 -3.38 -24.55 -0.37
C ILE A 145 -4.29 -23.32 -0.56
N GLU A 146 -5.36 -23.25 0.24
CA GLU A 146 -6.29 -22.12 0.19
C GLU A 146 -5.71 -20.84 0.82
N PRO A 147 -6.09 -19.65 0.33
CA PRO A 147 -5.66 -18.38 0.93
C PRO A 147 -6.12 -18.15 2.38
N ASN A 148 -7.12 -18.88 2.87
CA ASN A 148 -7.56 -18.85 4.26
C ASN A 148 -6.61 -19.69 5.14
N GLU A 149 -6.43 -20.97 4.78
CA GLU A 149 -5.53 -21.90 5.45
C GLU A 149 -4.09 -21.34 5.52
N ALA A 150 -3.56 -20.84 4.40
CA ALA A 150 -2.23 -20.22 4.35
C ALA A 150 -2.12 -18.93 5.19
N ARG A 151 -3.22 -18.18 5.38
CA ARG A 151 -3.24 -17.04 6.30
C ARG A 151 -3.16 -17.52 7.74
N ASP A 152 -3.90 -18.56 8.09
CA ASP A 152 -4.04 -19.04 9.46
C ASP A 152 -2.78 -19.74 9.92
N ARG A 153 -2.17 -20.59 9.07
CA ARG A 153 -0.80 -21.11 9.26
C ARG A 153 0.22 -19.98 9.43
N LEU A 154 0.24 -18.99 8.53
CA LEU A 154 1.17 -17.85 8.64
C LEU A 154 0.95 -17.06 9.94
N HIS A 155 -0.29 -16.93 10.41
CA HIS A 155 -0.58 -16.25 11.67
C HIS A 155 -0.10 -17.05 12.88
N ILE A 156 -0.27 -18.37 12.88
CA ILE A 156 0.25 -19.27 13.93
C ILE A 156 1.78 -19.17 14.00
N ASP A 157 2.47 -19.38 12.87
CA ASP A 157 3.93 -19.49 12.83
C ASP A 157 4.66 -18.15 13.08
N THR A 158 4.02 -17.01 12.77
CA THR A 158 4.68 -15.68 12.78
C THR A 158 3.97 -14.62 13.61
N SER A 159 2.86 -14.96 14.27
CA SER A 159 1.96 -14.02 14.98
C SER A 159 1.42 -12.87 14.11
N LEU A 160 1.51 -12.98 12.78
CA LEU A 160 1.25 -11.86 11.86
C LEU A 160 -0.19 -11.80 11.37
N ALA A 161 -0.93 -10.77 11.80
CA ALA A 161 -2.28 -10.51 11.30
C ALA A 161 -2.29 -9.90 9.86
N VAL A 162 -2.49 -10.76 8.86
CA VAL A 162 -2.58 -10.39 7.43
C VAL A 162 -4.01 -10.55 6.89
N SER A 163 -4.44 -9.65 6.01
CA SER A 163 -5.70 -9.80 5.26
C SER A 163 -5.61 -10.90 4.21
N ILE A 164 -6.65 -11.75 4.12
CA ILE A 164 -6.80 -12.86 3.15
C ILE A 164 -6.49 -12.40 1.71
N SER A 165 -6.95 -11.20 1.32
CA SER A 165 -6.70 -10.64 -0.01
C SER A 165 -5.21 -10.44 -0.31
N THR A 166 -4.41 -10.08 0.69
CA THR A 166 -2.95 -9.97 0.56
C THR A 166 -2.34 -11.35 0.40
N VAL A 167 -2.70 -12.31 1.26
CA VAL A 167 -2.21 -13.70 1.19
C VAL A 167 -2.54 -14.31 -0.18
N ARG A 168 -3.79 -14.22 -0.64
CA ARG A 168 -4.22 -14.66 -2.00
C ARG A 168 -3.36 -14.03 -3.10
N SER A 169 -3.13 -12.71 -3.03
CA SER A 169 -2.33 -11.99 -4.04
C SER A 169 -0.84 -12.30 -3.99
N THR A 170 -0.35 -12.88 -2.89
CA THR A 170 1.03 -13.32 -2.70
C THR A 170 1.19 -14.77 -3.16
N LEU A 171 0.31 -15.67 -2.72
CA LEU A 171 0.27 -17.06 -3.17
C LEU A 171 0.18 -17.17 -4.68
N LYS A 172 -0.68 -16.37 -5.34
CA LYS A 172 -0.80 -16.38 -6.80
C LYS A 172 0.54 -16.08 -7.50
N LYS A 173 1.29 -15.09 -7.01
CA LYS A 173 2.62 -14.75 -7.55
C LYS A 173 3.65 -15.84 -7.25
N LEU A 174 3.64 -16.41 -6.04
CA LEU A 174 4.54 -17.51 -5.69
C LEU A 174 4.26 -18.75 -6.57
N LYS A 175 3.00 -19.09 -6.85
CA LYS A 175 2.63 -20.15 -7.81
C LYS A 175 3.14 -19.84 -9.23
N GLU A 176 2.90 -18.63 -9.74
CA GLU A 176 3.41 -18.15 -11.03
C GLU A 176 4.96 -18.25 -11.11
N GLU A 177 5.67 -17.84 -10.06
CA GLU A 177 7.14 -17.85 -9.98
C GLU A 177 7.73 -19.26 -9.81
N MET A 178 7.02 -20.18 -9.16
CA MET A 178 7.40 -21.59 -9.06
C MET A 178 7.06 -22.41 -10.31
N GLY A 179 6.44 -21.81 -11.34
CA GLY A 179 5.96 -22.53 -12.52
C GLY A 179 4.75 -23.44 -12.24
N LEU A 180 4.15 -23.34 -11.05
CA LEU A 180 2.91 -24.02 -10.71
C LEU A 180 1.79 -23.37 -11.53
N LYS A 181 1.38 -24.03 -12.62
CA LYS A 181 0.20 -23.62 -13.39
C LYS A 181 -0.95 -23.41 -12.42
N CYS A 182 -1.41 -22.17 -12.33
CA CYS A 182 -2.52 -21.83 -11.45
C CYS A 182 -3.78 -22.47 -12.06
N THR A 183 -4.10 -23.68 -11.59
CA THR A 183 -5.36 -24.39 -11.86
C THR A 183 -6.50 -23.70 -11.11
N GLU A 184 -6.70 -22.40 -11.39
CA GLU A 184 -7.96 -21.70 -11.17
C GLU A 184 -8.99 -22.28 -12.17
N GLN A 185 -9.36 -23.54 -11.93
CA GLN A 185 -10.52 -24.22 -12.50
C GLN A 185 -11.83 -23.68 -11.89
N TYR A 186 -11.72 -22.89 -10.82
CA TYR A 186 -12.60 -21.72 -10.67
C TYR A 186 -12.38 -20.80 -11.86
N ALA A 187 -13.13 -21.06 -12.94
CA ALA A 187 -13.32 -20.14 -14.04
C ALA A 187 -13.41 -18.72 -13.47
N PRO A 188 -12.58 -17.78 -13.93
CA PRO A 188 -12.38 -16.53 -13.23
C PRO A 188 -13.74 -15.86 -13.09
N SER A 189 -14.22 -15.72 -11.86
CA SER A 189 -15.43 -14.98 -11.52
C SER A 189 -15.18 -13.47 -11.68
N SER A 190 -14.64 -13.12 -12.84
CA SER A 190 -14.27 -11.79 -13.28
C SER A 190 -15.52 -10.93 -13.41
N ILE A 191 -16.68 -11.53 -13.65
CA ILE A 191 -18.00 -10.90 -13.51
C ILE A 191 -18.16 -10.32 -12.09
N PHE A 192 -17.89 -11.09 -11.03
CA PHE A 192 -18.02 -10.62 -9.64
C PHE A 192 -16.84 -9.76 -9.16
N ASP A 193 -15.59 -10.11 -9.46
CA ASP A 193 -14.42 -9.34 -9.00
C ASP A 193 -14.21 -8.03 -9.78
N LYS A 194 -14.71 -7.92 -11.03
CA LYS A 194 -14.87 -6.61 -11.70
C LYS A 194 -16.06 -5.85 -11.10
N ARG A 195 -17.24 -6.48 -10.92
CA ARG A 195 -18.42 -5.87 -10.24
C ARG A 195 -18.00 -5.16 -8.94
N ARG A 196 -17.22 -5.84 -8.09
CA ARG A 196 -16.76 -5.33 -6.79
C ARG A 196 -15.89 -4.07 -6.86
N ARG A 197 -15.21 -3.82 -8.00
CA ARG A 197 -14.49 -2.55 -8.25
C ARG A 197 -15.43 -1.42 -8.65
N TYR A 198 -16.51 -1.71 -9.37
CA TYR A 198 -17.54 -0.74 -9.75
C TYR A 198 -18.50 -0.38 -8.60
N GLU A 199 -18.79 -1.32 -7.69
CA GLU A 199 -19.65 -1.08 -6.51
C GLU A 199 -19.11 -0.01 -5.54
N LYS A 200 -17.79 0.21 -5.49
CA LYS A 200 -17.19 1.19 -4.57
C LYS A 200 -17.30 2.64 -5.06
N THR A 201 -17.55 2.86 -6.35
CA THR A 201 -17.54 4.19 -6.98
C THR A 201 -18.82 4.54 -7.73
N SER A 202 -19.59 3.56 -8.19
CA SER A 202 -20.87 3.79 -8.87
C SER A 202 -22.06 3.70 -7.90
N LEU A 203 -23.14 4.42 -8.22
CA LEU A 203 -24.43 4.32 -7.52
C LEU A 203 -25.18 3.00 -7.85
N ILE A 204 -24.66 2.22 -8.79
CA ILE A 204 -25.23 0.97 -9.26
C ILE A 204 -24.64 -0.17 -8.43
N LYS A 205 -25.51 -0.91 -7.72
CA LYS A 205 -25.17 -2.07 -6.88
C LYS A 205 -25.39 -3.36 -7.68
N SER A 206 -24.92 -4.51 -7.17
CA SER A 206 -25.18 -5.85 -7.72
C SER A 206 -26.60 -6.07 -8.26
N HIS A 207 -27.64 -5.88 -7.44
CA HIS A 207 -29.03 -6.11 -7.86
C HIS A 207 -29.50 -5.16 -8.98
N HIS A 208 -29.06 -3.90 -8.98
CA HIS A 208 -29.37 -2.99 -10.10
C HIS A 208 -28.75 -3.50 -11.42
N LEU A 209 -27.58 -4.14 -11.37
CA LEU A 209 -26.96 -4.78 -12.55
C LEU A 209 -27.73 -6.03 -13.00
N GLU A 210 -28.37 -6.77 -12.10
CA GLU A 210 -29.25 -7.89 -12.47
C GLU A 210 -30.48 -7.42 -13.27
N HIS A 211 -31.11 -6.30 -12.89
CA HIS A 211 -32.17 -5.70 -13.72
C HIS A 211 -31.64 -5.27 -15.10
N ILE A 212 -30.47 -4.64 -15.17
CA ILE A 212 -29.86 -4.22 -16.45
C ILE A 212 -29.54 -5.44 -17.35
N ILE A 213 -29.02 -6.53 -16.78
CA ILE A 213 -28.79 -7.80 -17.50
C ILE A 213 -30.12 -8.39 -17.98
N LYS A 214 -31.17 -8.37 -17.15
CA LYS A 214 -32.52 -8.83 -17.53
C LYS A 214 -33.05 -8.05 -18.73
N TYR A 215 -32.92 -6.72 -18.75
CA TYR A 215 -33.36 -5.91 -19.90
C TYR A 215 -32.50 -6.16 -21.15
N LEU A 216 -31.18 -6.34 -21.00
CA LEU A 216 -30.29 -6.70 -22.12
C LEU A 216 -30.63 -8.06 -22.75
N LYS A 217 -31.06 -9.03 -21.93
CA LYS A 217 -31.56 -10.33 -22.44
C LYS A 217 -32.91 -10.22 -23.15
N GLN A 218 -33.73 -9.22 -22.81
CA GLN A 218 -35.00 -8.94 -23.50
C GLN A 218 -34.80 -8.12 -24.79
N ASN A 219 -33.83 -7.21 -24.82
CA ASN A 219 -33.48 -6.40 -25.97
C ASN A 219 -31.97 -6.06 -25.92
N SER A 220 -31.17 -6.74 -26.75
CA SER A 220 -29.72 -6.55 -26.84
C SER A 220 -29.33 -5.14 -27.31
N SER A 221 -30.23 -4.44 -28.01
CA SER A 221 -30.06 -3.09 -28.56
C SER A 221 -30.71 -1.98 -27.72
N ILE A 222 -31.20 -2.28 -26.51
CA ILE A 222 -31.91 -1.32 -25.65
C ILE A 222 -31.17 0.00 -25.43
N ASP A 223 -31.90 1.13 -25.49
CA ASP A 223 -31.34 2.47 -25.32
C ASP A 223 -31.00 2.76 -23.84
N PRO A 224 -29.90 3.49 -23.55
CA PRO A 224 -29.54 3.84 -22.17
C PRO A 224 -30.59 4.64 -21.39
N ASN A 225 -31.44 5.42 -22.05
CA ASN A 225 -32.54 6.15 -21.38
C ASN A 225 -33.70 5.20 -21.06
N GLU A 226 -34.05 4.28 -21.96
CA GLU A 226 -35.05 3.25 -21.70
C GLU A 226 -34.63 2.37 -20.49
N VAL A 227 -33.34 2.00 -20.41
CA VAL A 227 -32.78 1.29 -19.25
C VAL A 227 -32.82 2.14 -17.99
N LYS A 228 -32.59 3.46 -18.08
CA LYS A 228 -32.68 4.37 -16.94
C LYS A 228 -34.09 4.44 -16.38
N ASP A 229 -35.08 4.55 -17.25
CA ASP A 229 -36.45 4.77 -16.84
C ASP A 229 -37.11 3.45 -16.38
N LYS A 230 -36.79 2.30 -17.00
CA LYS A 230 -37.13 0.97 -16.48
C LYS A 230 -36.47 0.70 -15.12
N LEU A 231 -35.18 0.98 -14.97
CA LEU A 231 -34.48 0.78 -13.69
C LEU A 231 -35.05 1.68 -12.57
N TYR A 232 -35.42 2.93 -12.89
CA TYR A 232 -36.10 3.80 -11.93
C TYR A 232 -37.50 3.28 -11.58
N LYS A 233 -38.26 2.75 -12.54
CA LYS A 233 -39.58 2.14 -12.30
C LYS A 233 -39.49 0.91 -11.41
N ASP A 234 -38.53 0.02 -11.66
CA ASP A 234 -38.38 -1.26 -10.93
C ASP A 234 -37.72 -1.10 -9.54
N THR A 235 -36.86 -0.09 -9.35
CA THR A 235 -35.99 0.01 -8.14
C THR A 235 -36.04 1.37 -7.42
N CYS A 236 -36.84 2.33 -7.92
CA CYS A 236 -36.90 3.72 -7.46
C CYS A 236 -35.56 4.48 -7.47
N LEU A 237 -34.54 3.95 -8.15
CA LEU A 237 -33.18 4.46 -8.12
C LEU A 237 -32.92 5.52 -9.20
N LYS A 238 -32.68 6.78 -8.78
CA LYS A 238 -32.26 7.85 -9.71
C LYS A 238 -30.78 7.69 -10.07
N VAL A 239 -30.50 7.12 -11.25
CA VAL A 239 -29.15 6.95 -11.80
C VAL A 239 -28.88 7.97 -12.91
N GLY A 240 -27.68 8.55 -12.91
CA GLY A 240 -27.21 9.39 -14.02
C GLY A 240 -26.97 8.57 -15.29
N ILE A 241 -27.44 9.08 -16.44
CA ILE A 241 -27.37 8.40 -17.75
C ILE A 241 -25.94 7.97 -18.14
N SER A 242 -24.91 8.72 -17.72
CA SER A 242 -23.50 8.42 -17.95
C SER A 242 -23.03 7.14 -17.23
N ALA A 243 -23.59 6.81 -16.07
CA ALA A 243 -23.31 5.56 -15.37
C ALA A 243 -23.99 4.37 -16.07
N ILE A 244 -25.22 4.54 -16.56
CA ILE A 244 -25.93 3.49 -17.30
C ILE A 244 -25.24 3.21 -18.64
N ARG A 245 -24.88 4.24 -19.42
CA ARG A 245 -24.08 4.07 -20.66
C ARG A 245 -22.80 3.27 -20.43
N LYS A 246 -22.05 3.57 -19.35
CA LYS A 246 -20.82 2.84 -19.00
C LYS A 246 -21.08 1.37 -18.65
N ASN A 247 -22.11 1.09 -17.85
CA ASN A 247 -22.42 -0.29 -17.45
C ASN A 247 -23.02 -1.11 -18.62
N LEU A 248 -23.89 -0.52 -19.45
CA LEU A 248 -24.38 -1.18 -20.66
C LEU A 248 -23.24 -1.51 -21.63
N LYS A 249 -22.30 -0.59 -21.88
CA LYS A 249 -21.15 -0.87 -22.75
C LYS A 249 -20.27 -2.00 -22.21
N ALA A 250 -20.10 -2.10 -20.89
CA ALA A 250 -19.37 -3.20 -20.27
C ALA A 250 -20.13 -4.53 -20.40
N LEU A 251 -21.41 -4.56 -20.02
CA LEU A 251 -22.25 -5.77 -20.02
C LEU A 251 -22.52 -6.31 -21.44
N LYS A 252 -22.73 -5.45 -22.45
CA LYS A 252 -22.85 -5.88 -23.85
C LYS A 252 -21.58 -6.60 -24.31
N LYS A 253 -20.41 -6.02 -24.02
CA LYS A 253 -19.11 -6.66 -24.34
C LYS A 253 -18.91 -7.97 -23.57
N GLU A 254 -19.40 -8.09 -22.34
CA GLU A 254 -19.29 -9.35 -21.58
C GLU A 254 -20.19 -10.44 -22.17
N LEU A 255 -21.46 -10.15 -22.48
CA LEU A 255 -22.38 -11.07 -23.18
C LEU A 255 -21.87 -11.50 -24.57
N GLU A 256 -21.24 -10.60 -25.31
CA GLU A 256 -20.62 -10.89 -26.61
C GLU A 256 -19.45 -11.89 -26.48
N ASN A 257 -18.68 -11.86 -25.39
CA ASN A 257 -17.63 -12.86 -25.15
C ASN A 257 -18.23 -14.23 -24.75
N GLU A 258 -19.34 -14.25 -24.02
CA GLU A 258 -20.04 -15.50 -23.63
C GLU A 258 -20.58 -16.23 -24.88
N LEU A 259 -21.29 -15.50 -25.78
CA LEU A 259 -21.79 -16.04 -27.06
C LEU A 259 -20.69 -16.62 -27.97
N ASN A 260 -19.47 -16.08 -27.89
CA ASN A 260 -18.31 -16.55 -28.65
C ASN A 260 -17.57 -17.72 -27.99
N GLN A 261 -17.86 -18.07 -26.73
CA GLN A 261 -17.27 -19.23 -26.04
C GLN A 261 -18.06 -20.50 -26.28
N ASP A 262 -19.38 -20.41 -26.40
CA ASP A 262 -20.26 -21.58 -26.59
C ASP A 262 -20.29 -22.11 -28.04
N ASN A 263 -19.73 -21.35 -29.00
CA ASN A 263 -19.54 -21.77 -30.39
C ASN A 263 -18.04 -21.83 -30.77
N PRO A 264 -17.28 -22.84 -30.29
CA PRO A 264 -15.97 -23.13 -30.86
C PRO A 264 -16.15 -23.56 -32.33
N SER A 265 -15.70 -22.72 -33.26
CA SER A 265 -15.80 -22.94 -34.71
C SER A 265 -15.39 -24.36 -35.11
N LEU A 266 -16.31 -25.07 -35.77
CA LEU A 266 -16.13 -26.44 -36.23
C LEU A 266 -15.25 -26.55 -37.50
N ASP A 267 -14.67 -25.44 -37.98
CA ASP A 267 -13.95 -25.36 -39.25
C ASP A 267 -12.44 -25.64 -39.15
N SER A 268 -11.96 -26.13 -38.01
CA SER A 268 -10.53 -26.46 -37.81
C SER A 268 -10.15 -27.92 -38.14
N PHE A 269 -11.08 -28.72 -38.67
CA PHE A 269 -10.87 -30.14 -39.03
C PHE A 269 -11.00 -30.44 -40.54
N THR A 270 -10.27 -29.72 -41.38
CA THR A 270 -9.97 -30.14 -42.76
C THR A 270 -8.46 -30.09 -43.05
N SER A 271 -7.69 -30.85 -42.27
CA SER A 271 -6.30 -31.15 -42.59
C SER A 271 -6.21 -32.11 -43.79
N ASN A 272 -6.26 -31.58 -45.02
CA ASN A 272 -5.78 -32.30 -46.19
C ASN A 272 -4.25 -32.24 -46.23
N PRO A 273 -3.53 -33.37 -46.22
CA PRO A 273 -2.12 -33.41 -46.61
C PRO A 273 -2.01 -33.45 -48.15
N ARG A 274 -0.80 -33.18 -48.67
CA ARG A 274 -0.38 -33.28 -50.09
C ARG A 274 -0.84 -32.10 -51.00
N ASP A 275 -0.04 -31.61 -51.95
CA ASP A 275 1.35 -31.92 -52.36
C ASP A 275 2.05 -30.62 -52.82
N ASP A 276 3.38 -30.64 -52.94
CA ASP A 276 4.16 -29.65 -53.70
C ASP A 276 3.69 -29.58 -55.17
N ILE A 277 3.64 -28.39 -55.80
CA ILE A 277 4.05 -28.14 -57.21
C ILE A 277 3.99 -26.63 -57.61
N ALA A 278 5.10 -26.17 -58.19
CA ALA A 278 5.37 -25.09 -59.16
C ALA A 278 4.47 -23.84 -59.37
N LYS A 279 5.14 -22.67 -59.29
CA LYS A 279 5.24 -21.57 -60.29
C LYS A 279 4.05 -21.23 -61.25
N SER A 280 3.50 -20.03 -61.08
CA SER A 280 3.38 -18.92 -62.07
C SER A 280 2.90 -17.66 -61.30
N LYS A 281 3.18 -16.38 -61.57
CA LYS A 281 3.49 -15.51 -62.74
C LYS A 281 2.32 -15.28 -63.71
N TYR A 282 2.15 -14.00 -64.09
CA TYR A 282 0.92 -13.38 -64.66
C TYR A 282 -0.22 -13.30 -63.61
N ASP A 283 -1.13 -12.32 -63.57
CA ASP A 283 -1.24 -10.99 -64.19
C ASP A 283 -2.26 -10.14 -63.37
N SER A 284 -2.62 -8.87 -63.63
CA SER A 284 -2.26 -7.84 -64.64
C SER A 284 -2.51 -6.43 -64.05
N ASN A 285 -2.41 -5.37 -64.86
CA ASN A 285 -3.12 -4.10 -64.62
C ASN A 285 -4.55 -4.18 -65.19
N LEU A 286 -5.51 -3.47 -64.57
CA LEU A 286 -6.54 -2.77 -65.34
C LEU A 286 -6.98 -1.48 -64.65
N ASP A 287 -7.30 -0.49 -65.48
CA ASP A 287 -7.55 0.93 -65.17
C ASP A 287 -9.01 1.29 -65.49
N SER A 288 -9.41 2.53 -65.17
CA SER A 288 -10.69 3.20 -65.53
C SER A 288 -11.93 2.67 -64.77
N THR A 289 -12.84 3.50 -64.24
CA THR A 289 -13.55 4.57 -64.97
C THR A 289 -14.25 5.52 -63.97
N GLN A 290 -14.28 6.83 -64.25
CA GLN A 290 -15.12 7.81 -63.55
C GLN A 290 -16.55 7.82 -64.11
N MET A 291 -17.57 8.15 -63.30
CA MET A 291 -18.74 8.88 -63.81
C MET A 291 -19.44 9.72 -62.72
N GLU A 292 -20.36 10.57 -63.18
CA GLU A 292 -20.71 11.86 -62.57
C GLU A 292 -22.01 11.84 -61.74
N HIS A 293 -21.95 12.48 -60.56
CA HIS A 293 -22.81 13.61 -60.13
C HIS A 293 -24.38 13.46 -60.12
N PRO A 294 -25.19 14.49 -59.75
CA PRO A 294 -26.08 14.41 -58.57
C PRO A 294 -27.59 14.45 -58.89
N GLU A 295 -28.44 14.33 -57.85
CA GLU A 295 -29.68 15.13 -57.73
C GLU A 295 -29.98 15.53 -56.28
N ASP A 296 -30.57 16.72 -56.11
CA ASP A 296 -31.07 17.29 -54.86
C ASP A 296 -32.54 16.91 -54.61
N ILE A 297 -32.96 16.71 -53.35
CA ILE A 297 -34.37 16.87 -52.95
C ILE A 297 -34.46 17.63 -51.61
N LEU A 298 -35.35 18.63 -51.58
CA LEU A 298 -35.66 19.54 -50.48
C LEU A 298 -36.72 18.96 -49.51
N ASN A 299 -37.16 19.81 -48.57
CA ASN A 299 -38.35 19.69 -47.70
C ASN A 299 -38.12 18.95 -46.36
N GLU A 300 -38.70 19.38 -45.22
CA GLU A 300 -39.55 20.55 -44.96
C GLU A 300 -39.51 20.96 -43.48
N ASP A 301 -40.02 22.15 -43.17
CA ASP A 301 -40.20 22.67 -41.80
C ASP A 301 -41.14 21.80 -40.97
N SER A 302 -40.86 21.71 -39.65
CA SER A 302 -41.89 21.29 -38.69
C SER A 302 -41.80 22.05 -37.37
N SER A 303 -42.41 23.22 -37.41
CA SER A 303 -42.83 24.09 -36.30
C SER A 303 -43.17 23.34 -35.01
N ARG A 304 -42.42 23.60 -33.93
CA ARG A 304 -42.76 23.10 -32.59
C ARG A 304 -43.32 24.22 -31.72
N GLY A 305 -44.65 24.22 -31.57
CA GLY A 305 -45.38 25.27 -30.87
C GLY A 305 -45.08 25.38 -29.37
N TYR A 306 -45.22 26.59 -28.85
CA TYR A 306 -45.30 26.89 -27.43
C TYR A 306 -46.53 26.19 -26.81
N ILE A 307 -46.39 25.70 -25.58
CA ILE A 307 -47.54 25.52 -24.67
C ILE A 307 -47.22 26.24 -23.37
N GLU A 308 -48.22 27.00 -22.94
CA GLU A 308 -48.17 28.02 -21.91
C GLU A 308 -48.56 27.47 -20.53
N THR A 309 -48.31 28.29 -19.51
CA THR A 309 -48.48 28.09 -18.07
C THR A 309 -49.74 27.33 -17.61
N ARG A 310 -49.62 26.57 -16.51
CA ARG A 310 -50.70 26.44 -15.52
C ARG A 310 -50.19 26.47 -14.08
N ASP A 311 -51.02 27.08 -13.25
CA ASP A 311 -50.71 27.58 -11.92
C ASP A 311 -50.64 26.51 -10.83
N ARG A 312 -49.96 26.87 -9.73
CA ARG A 312 -50.09 26.21 -8.42
C ARG A 312 -50.69 27.23 -7.44
N PRO A 313 -51.79 26.90 -6.73
CA PRO A 313 -52.25 27.72 -5.64
C PRO A 313 -51.37 27.54 -4.40
N GLU A 314 -51.28 28.61 -3.62
CA GLU A 314 -50.68 28.68 -2.30
C GLU A 314 -51.52 27.90 -1.28
N ILE A 315 -50.88 27.41 -0.22
CA ILE A 315 -51.56 27.00 1.03
C ILE A 315 -50.76 27.57 2.19
N ASP A 316 -51.14 28.77 2.62
CA ASP A 316 -50.89 29.25 3.98
C ASP A 316 -51.98 28.72 4.91
N ALA A 317 -51.59 28.11 6.02
CA ALA A 317 -52.43 27.99 7.22
C ALA A 317 -51.54 27.74 8.43
N SER A 318 -51.41 28.76 9.28
CA SER A 318 -50.87 28.67 10.62
C SER A 318 -51.79 27.87 11.55
N PHE A 319 -51.23 27.23 12.57
CA PHE A 319 -51.93 27.08 13.84
C PHE A 319 -50.96 26.90 15.02
N GLU A 320 -51.02 27.83 15.97
CA GLU A 320 -50.39 27.71 17.28
C GLU A 320 -51.31 26.94 18.24
N ALA A 321 -50.74 26.16 19.16
CA ALA A 321 -51.35 25.91 20.46
C ALA A 321 -50.29 25.47 21.48
N PHE A 322 -50.13 26.24 22.55
CA PHE A 322 -49.34 25.90 23.72
C PHE A 322 -50.08 24.87 24.60
N TYR A 323 -49.34 24.02 25.30
CA TYR A 323 -49.77 23.41 26.57
C TYR A 323 -48.65 23.50 27.61
N PRO A 324 -48.89 24.04 28.82
CA PRO A 324 -47.91 24.05 29.89
C PRO A 324 -47.88 22.71 30.62
N ILE A 325 -46.67 22.22 30.96
CA ILE A 325 -46.49 21.08 31.84
C ILE A 325 -46.26 21.62 33.25
N SER A 326 -47.15 21.27 34.17
CA SER A 326 -47.03 21.58 35.59
C SER A 326 -45.98 20.69 36.26
N GLU A 327 -45.09 21.28 37.05
CA GLU A 327 -44.26 20.54 38.00
C GLU A 327 -45.14 19.90 39.08
N ASN A 328 -44.86 18.65 39.43
CA ASN A 328 -45.20 18.13 40.75
C ASN A 328 -44.21 17.07 41.19
N SER A 329 -43.77 17.20 42.44
CA SER A 329 -42.78 16.34 43.09
C SER A 329 -43.42 15.05 43.58
N LEU A 330 -42.69 13.92 43.52
CA LEU A 330 -42.92 12.81 44.46
C LEU A 330 -41.72 11.86 44.56
N ASN A 331 -41.48 11.44 45.80
CA ASN A 331 -40.45 10.48 46.22
C ASN A 331 -40.72 9.07 45.67
N MET A 332 -39.65 8.36 45.29
CA MET A 332 -39.48 6.90 45.45
C MET A 332 -37.98 6.67 45.71
N SER A 333 -37.52 6.23 46.88
CA SER A 333 -37.82 4.96 47.55
C SER A 333 -37.40 3.74 46.73
N THR A 334 -36.35 3.09 47.21
CA THR A 334 -35.82 1.77 46.83
C THR A 334 -36.86 0.73 46.42
N TYR A 335 -36.58 -0.02 45.35
CA TYR A 335 -36.59 -1.50 45.37
C TYR A 335 -35.71 -2.08 44.24
N GLN A 336 -35.15 -3.27 44.47
CA GLN A 336 -34.45 -4.08 43.47
C GLN A 336 -35.46 -4.74 42.52
N ALA A 337 -35.07 -4.99 41.27
CA ALA A 337 -35.72 -5.97 40.40
C ALA A 337 -34.74 -6.53 39.37
N ASP A 338 -34.84 -7.84 39.11
CA ASP A 338 -34.10 -8.56 38.07
C ASP A 338 -34.38 -8.03 36.67
N ILE A 339 -33.38 -8.09 35.79
CA ILE A 339 -33.57 -7.86 34.35
C ILE A 339 -33.16 -9.11 33.56
N ARG A 340 -34.18 -9.91 33.27
CA ARG A 340 -34.21 -10.93 32.21
C ARG A 340 -34.32 -10.20 30.84
N PRO A 341 -33.45 -10.45 29.85
CA PRO A 341 -33.53 -9.77 28.56
C PRO A 341 -34.37 -10.56 27.55
N GLU A 342 -35.48 -9.98 27.09
CA GLU A 342 -36.20 -10.43 25.89
C GLU A 342 -36.52 -9.24 24.95
N SER A 343 -36.81 -9.60 23.69
CA SER A 343 -37.32 -8.75 22.59
C SER A 343 -36.34 -7.81 21.86
N SER A 344 -35.79 -8.33 20.76
CA SER A 344 -36.26 -8.00 19.41
C SER A 344 -36.80 -6.58 19.14
N ILE A 345 -35.94 -5.67 18.63
CA ILE A 345 -36.40 -4.55 17.77
C ILE A 345 -35.53 -4.46 16.52
N LEU A 346 -36.13 -4.80 15.37
CA LEU A 346 -35.66 -4.46 14.03
C LEU A 346 -36.29 -3.13 13.60
N SER A 347 -35.50 -2.10 13.34
CA SER A 347 -35.93 -1.00 12.46
C SER A 347 -34.76 -0.26 11.77
N SER A 348 -34.95 -0.13 10.45
CA SER A 348 -34.43 0.88 9.52
C SER A 348 -33.42 1.93 10.00
N ILE A 349 -32.23 1.95 9.36
CA ILE A 349 -31.36 3.15 9.31
C ILE A 349 -31.04 3.52 7.85
N ALA A 350 -31.49 4.70 7.45
CA ALA A 350 -31.21 5.30 6.15
C ALA A 350 -29.72 5.70 6.00
N LYS A 351 -29.19 5.58 4.79
CA LYS A 351 -27.77 5.83 4.49
C LYS A 351 -27.53 7.30 4.12
N SER A 352 -27.13 8.10 5.10
CA SER A 352 -26.63 9.46 4.89
C SER A 352 -25.21 9.47 4.29
N SER A 353 -24.86 10.58 3.65
CA SER A 353 -23.75 10.74 2.70
C SER A 353 -22.37 10.94 3.35
N ARG A 354 -21.32 10.85 2.51
CA ARG A 354 -19.89 10.86 2.89
C ARG A 354 -19.49 12.13 3.66
N SER A 355 -19.46 12.03 4.99
CA SER A 355 -18.40 12.65 5.79
C SER A 355 -17.43 11.55 6.25
N SER A 356 -16.20 11.90 6.62
CA SER A 356 -15.19 10.94 7.08
C SER A 356 -15.77 10.00 8.16
N ASN A 357 -15.69 8.68 7.96
CA ASN A 357 -16.26 7.62 8.81
C ASN A 357 -15.62 7.56 10.22
N THR A 358 -15.78 8.63 10.98
CA THR A 358 -15.75 8.59 12.42
C THR A 358 -17.06 7.94 12.85
N HIS A 359 -16.99 6.73 13.40
CA HIS A 359 -18.15 6.12 14.04
C HIS A 359 -18.55 7.04 15.19
N LYS A 360 -19.64 7.81 15.00
CA LYS A 360 -20.21 8.63 16.07
C LYS A 360 -20.62 7.67 17.19
N LEU A 361 -19.95 7.78 18.33
CA LEU A 361 -20.31 6.99 19.50
C LEU A 361 -21.72 7.36 19.94
N LYS A 362 -22.58 6.34 20.09
CA LYS A 362 -23.90 6.50 20.71
C LYS A 362 -23.72 6.90 22.18
N HIS A 363 -24.74 7.51 22.77
CA HIS A 363 -24.70 7.93 24.17
C HIS A 363 -24.29 6.81 25.15
N VAL A 364 -24.74 5.57 24.91
CA VAL A 364 -24.35 4.39 25.72
C VAL A 364 -22.85 4.10 25.68
N HIS A 365 -22.18 4.30 24.54
CA HIS A 365 -20.74 4.14 24.40
C HIS A 365 -19.97 5.24 25.17
N ILE A 366 -20.48 6.46 25.15
CA ILE A 366 -19.90 7.59 25.89
C ILE A 366 -20.02 7.35 27.40
N ARG A 367 -21.15 6.78 27.86
CA ARG A 367 -21.34 6.36 29.27
C ARG A 367 -20.30 5.32 29.71
N ILE A 368 -19.98 4.33 28.87
CA ILE A 368 -18.94 3.33 29.16
C ILE A 368 -17.55 3.99 29.26
N LEU A 369 -17.19 4.89 28.35
CA LEU A 369 -15.91 5.62 28.45
C LEU A 369 -15.85 6.55 29.68
N LYS A 370 -16.98 7.15 30.10
CA LYS A 370 -17.07 7.88 31.37
C LYS A 370 -16.88 6.96 32.58
N LYS A 371 -17.41 5.73 32.56
CA LYS A 371 -17.20 4.72 33.62
C LYS A 371 -15.70 4.41 33.79
N TYR A 372 -14.98 4.14 32.70
CA TYR A 372 -13.54 3.87 32.77
C TYR A 372 -12.72 5.04 33.32
N LEU A 373 -13.09 6.30 33.02
CA LEU A 373 -12.44 7.47 33.60
C LEU A 373 -12.79 7.70 35.08
N GLY A 374 -13.90 7.16 35.56
CA GLY A 374 -14.25 7.11 36.99
C GLY A 374 -13.52 6.00 37.74
N GLU A 375 -13.21 4.88 37.07
CA GLU A 375 -12.37 3.79 37.60
C GLU A 375 -10.88 4.18 37.62
N ASP A 376 -10.38 4.78 36.54
CA ASP A 376 -9.02 5.31 36.41
C ASP A 376 -8.99 6.59 35.55
N SER A 377 -8.82 7.73 36.22
CA SER A 377 -8.71 9.05 35.57
C SER A 377 -7.55 9.16 34.55
N PHE A 378 -6.49 8.36 34.71
CA PHE A 378 -5.28 8.37 33.89
C PHE A 378 -5.23 7.26 32.82
N ILE A 379 -6.30 6.48 32.68
CA ILE A 379 -6.35 5.32 31.77
C ILE A 379 -5.81 5.62 30.37
N GLY A 380 -4.92 4.75 29.89
CA GLY A 380 -4.23 4.91 28.61
C GLY A 380 -5.17 4.70 27.41
N ASN A 381 -4.97 5.47 26.34
CA ASN A 381 -5.79 5.42 25.12
C ASN A 381 -5.89 4.00 24.49
N ILE A 382 -4.85 3.18 24.65
CA ILE A 382 -4.82 1.79 24.16
C ILE A 382 -5.64 0.87 25.07
N GLU A 383 -5.47 1.00 26.38
CA GLU A 383 -6.18 0.18 27.37
C GLU A 383 -7.69 0.47 27.34
N ALA A 384 -8.08 1.74 27.39
CA ALA A 384 -9.47 2.15 27.26
C ALA A 384 -10.10 1.66 25.94
N ARG A 385 -9.33 1.61 24.85
CA ARG A 385 -9.78 1.07 23.56
C ARG A 385 -10.01 -0.45 23.63
N ASN A 386 -9.14 -1.17 24.31
CA ASN A 386 -9.27 -2.62 24.47
C ASN A 386 -10.44 -2.99 25.40
N ARG A 387 -10.54 -2.36 26.58
CA ARG A 387 -11.70 -2.51 27.48
C ARG A 387 -13.01 -2.16 26.75
N PHE A 388 -13.04 -1.04 26.02
CA PHE A 388 -14.23 -0.65 25.25
C PHE A 388 -14.64 -1.70 24.21
N GLN A 389 -13.68 -2.30 23.52
CA GLN A 389 -13.95 -3.34 22.52
C GLN A 389 -14.48 -4.64 23.18
N ILE A 390 -14.04 -4.98 24.38
CA ILE A 390 -14.55 -6.12 25.16
C ILE A 390 -16.01 -5.87 25.57
N ASP A 391 -16.29 -4.74 26.24
CA ASP A 391 -17.63 -4.44 26.78
C ASP A 391 -18.71 -4.18 25.71
N THR A 392 -18.32 -3.79 24.48
CA THR A 392 -19.28 -3.40 23.42
C THR A 392 -19.21 -4.24 22.15
N GLY A 393 -18.20 -5.10 22.00
CA GLY A 393 -17.87 -5.77 20.75
C GLY A 393 -17.43 -4.83 19.60
N LEU A 394 -17.35 -3.52 19.84
CA LEU A 394 -17.22 -2.52 18.77
C LEU A 394 -15.77 -2.05 18.61
N GLU A 395 -15.12 -2.50 17.54
CA GLU A 395 -13.72 -2.17 17.28
C GLU A 395 -13.54 -0.69 16.87
N LEU A 396 -12.99 0.11 17.79
CA LEU A 396 -12.61 1.50 17.53
C LEU A 396 -11.12 1.64 17.18
N HIS A 397 -10.82 2.66 16.37
CA HIS A 397 -9.44 3.11 16.16
C HIS A 397 -8.97 3.92 17.38
N VAL A 398 -7.71 3.73 17.82
CA VAL A 398 -7.16 4.38 19.03
C VAL A 398 -7.31 5.90 19.02
N LYS A 399 -7.05 6.57 17.89
CA LYS A 399 -7.27 8.03 17.74
C LYS A 399 -8.73 8.50 17.97
N THR A 400 -9.71 7.61 17.74
CA THR A 400 -11.11 7.91 18.03
C THR A 400 -11.32 7.90 19.54
N VAL A 401 -10.84 6.86 20.23
CA VAL A 401 -10.91 6.74 21.70
C VAL A 401 -10.18 7.90 22.37
N GLU A 402 -8.96 8.20 21.96
CA GLU A 402 -8.17 9.37 22.37
C GLU A 402 -9.00 10.67 22.28
N LYS A 403 -9.61 10.96 21.13
CA LYS A 403 -10.43 12.18 20.94
C LYS A 403 -11.64 12.24 21.86
N TYR A 404 -12.27 11.09 22.18
CA TYR A 404 -13.37 11.06 23.15
C TYR A 404 -12.86 11.20 24.58
N LEU A 405 -11.78 10.51 24.98
CA LEU A 405 -11.19 10.61 26.32
C LEU A 405 -10.71 12.03 26.65
N SER A 406 -10.09 12.75 25.71
CA SER A 406 -9.71 14.16 25.93
C SER A 406 -10.92 15.03 26.27
N ARG A 407 -11.99 14.94 25.46
CA ARG A 407 -13.25 15.66 25.71
C ARG A 407 -13.91 15.26 27.02
N LEU A 408 -13.89 13.98 27.36
CA LEU A 408 -14.43 13.49 28.62
C LEU A 408 -13.64 13.97 29.83
N ARG A 409 -12.31 14.10 29.72
CA ARG A 409 -11.45 14.69 30.76
C ARG A 409 -11.68 16.20 30.91
N GLU A 410 -11.95 16.91 29.80
CA GLU A 410 -12.39 18.31 29.83
C GLU A 410 -13.77 18.45 30.51
N GLU A 411 -14.78 17.66 30.09
CA GLU A 411 -16.13 17.64 30.69
C GLU A 411 -16.15 17.32 32.18
N LEU A 412 -15.26 16.43 32.64
CA LEU A 412 -15.18 15.99 34.04
C LEU A 412 -14.22 16.85 34.89
N GLY A 413 -13.58 17.88 34.32
CA GLY A 413 -12.60 18.71 35.04
C GLY A 413 -11.29 17.99 35.42
N ILE A 414 -11.02 16.84 34.81
CA ILE A 414 -9.83 16.00 35.04
C ILE A 414 -8.59 16.59 34.31
N GLY A 415 -8.78 17.50 33.35
CA GLY A 415 -7.71 18.12 32.55
C GLY A 415 -7.46 19.61 32.81
N HIS A 416 -6.17 19.98 32.92
CA HIS A 416 -5.64 21.36 32.86
C HIS A 416 -5.82 22.31 34.05
N LYS A 417 -5.41 21.85 35.24
CA LYS A 417 -4.60 22.73 36.13
C LYS A 417 -3.13 22.35 35.97
N ASN A 418 -2.33 23.29 35.45
CA ASN A 418 -0.86 23.28 35.40
C ASN A 418 -0.15 22.32 34.41
N SER A 419 -0.58 22.26 33.14
CA SER A 419 0.26 21.79 32.03
C SER A 419 0.85 22.99 31.27
N ASN A 420 2.08 23.41 31.58
CA ASN A 420 2.72 24.57 30.96
C ASN A 420 2.89 24.35 29.42
N PRO A 421 2.41 25.26 28.54
CA PRO A 421 2.37 25.02 27.08
C PRO A 421 3.74 24.77 26.42
N PHE A 422 4.82 25.25 27.03
CA PHE A 422 6.19 25.26 26.47
C PHE A 422 6.87 23.88 26.30
N ILE A 423 6.21 22.77 26.64
CA ILE A 423 6.78 21.41 26.50
C ILE A 423 6.16 20.62 25.32
N SER A 424 5.10 21.13 24.69
CA SER A 424 4.30 20.36 23.73
C SER A 424 4.89 20.23 22.30
N GLU A 425 5.90 21.02 21.91
CA GLU A 425 6.40 21.03 20.52
C GLU A 425 7.40 19.92 20.15
N ASN A 426 7.84 19.08 21.09
CA ASN A 426 8.85 18.03 20.81
C ASN A 426 8.30 16.59 20.67
N MET A 427 6.98 16.42 20.52
CA MET A 427 6.34 15.10 20.42
C MET A 427 6.32 14.49 19.00
N ARG A 428 7.43 14.61 18.25
CA ARG A 428 7.63 13.92 16.95
C ARG A 428 8.67 12.79 16.96
N SER A 429 9.23 12.44 18.12
CA SER A 429 10.20 11.34 18.27
C SER A 429 9.98 10.50 19.55
N SER A 430 8.83 9.80 19.64
CA SER A 430 8.48 8.99 20.81
C SER A 430 9.10 7.58 20.85
N HIS A 431 9.89 7.18 19.86
CA HIS A 431 10.56 5.85 19.80
C HIS A 431 11.99 5.82 20.37
N ASP A 432 12.49 6.94 20.89
CA ASP A 432 13.81 7.06 21.55
C ASP A 432 13.68 7.60 22.99
N LYS A 433 12.70 7.08 23.76
CA LYS A 433 12.75 7.15 25.22
C LYS A 433 13.91 6.27 25.71
N VAL A 434 15.09 6.89 25.79
CA VAL A 434 16.28 6.38 26.49
C VAL A 434 15.87 6.03 27.92
N LEU A 435 16.34 4.90 28.42
CA LEU A 435 16.09 4.52 29.82
C LEU A 435 16.75 5.57 30.72
N GLN A 436 16.00 6.12 31.67
CA GLN A 436 16.38 7.21 32.57
C GLN A 436 16.09 6.82 34.02
N GLY A 437 16.70 7.54 34.97
CA GLY A 437 16.52 7.31 36.40
C GLY A 437 17.03 5.93 36.86
N THR A 438 16.33 5.32 37.81
CA THR A 438 16.68 4.03 38.44
C THR A 438 16.98 2.92 37.42
N ARG A 439 16.24 2.85 36.32
CA ARG A 439 16.46 1.87 35.24
C ARG A 439 17.80 2.04 34.54
N LEU A 440 18.30 3.26 34.41
CA LEU A 440 19.60 3.54 33.79
C LEU A 440 20.75 3.19 34.74
N GLU A 441 20.60 3.47 36.03
CA GLU A 441 21.63 3.11 37.03
C GLU A 441 21.74 1.60 37.19
N PHE A 442 20.61 0.88 37.30
CA PHE A 442 20.58 -0.60 37.30
C PHE A 442 21.29 -1.17 36.05
N LEU A 443 21.02 -0.61 34.88
CA LEU A 443 21.69 -0.97 33.62
C LEU A 443 23.20 -0.74 33.63
N LYS A 444 23.70 0.30 34.33
CA LYS A 444 25.14 0.51 34.51
C LYS A 444 25.71 -0.54 35.44
N THR A 445 25.05 -0.84 36.56
CA THR A 445 25.49 -1.85 37.54
C THR A 445 25.66 -3.22 36.89
N CYS A 446 24.63 -3.74 36.21
CA CYS A 446 24.72 -5.03 35.50
C CYS A 446 25.81 -5.01 34.40
N PHE A 447 26.03 -3.87 33.75
CA PHE A 447 27.07 -3.72 32.73
C PHE A 447 28.49 -3.64 33.33
N SER A 448 28.66 -3.10 34.53
CA SER A 448 29.93 -3.14 35.27
C SER A 448 30.24 -4.50 35.86
N GLU A 449 29.22 -5.28 36.25
CA GLU A 449 29.36 -6.68 36.67
C GLU A 449 29.76 -7.58 35.50
N ASN A 450 29.10 -7.42 34.34
CA ASN A 450 29.37 -8.20 33.15
C ASN A 450 29.24 -7.33 31.89
N SER A 451 30.38 -6.91 31.34
CA SER A 451 30.43 -6.09 30.11
C SER A 451 29.96 -6.83 28.86
N SER A 452 29.91 -8.16 28.90
CA SER A 452 29.42 -9.02 27.80
C SER A 452 27.93 -9.32 27.87
N ILE A 453 27.24 -8.97 28.96
CA ILE A 453 25.84 -9.35 29.26
C ILE A 453 24.87 -9.11 28.09
N GLU A 454 23.98 -10.07 27.85
CA GLU A 454 23.01 -10.01 26.77
C GLU A 454 21.79 -9.13 27.12
N PRO A 455 21.16 -8.47 26.12
CA PRO A 455 19.96 -7.66 26.37
C PRO A 455 18.76 -8.43 26.94
N ILE A 456 18.73 -9.76 26.83
CA ILE A 456 17.67 -10.62 27.38
C ILE A 456 17.95 -10.90 28.87
N GLU A 457 19.17 -11.27 29.23
CA GLU A 457 19.59 -11.48 30.64
C GLU A 457 19.35 -10.21 31.47
N VAL A 458 19.70 -9.05 30.91
CA VAL A 458 19.44 -7.74 31.51
C VAL A 458 17.95 -7.43 31.67
N LEU A 459 17.10 -7.87 30.74
CA LEU A 459 15.65 -7.69 30.85
C LEU A 459 15.09 -8.53 32.00
N ASN A 460 15.51 -9.79 32.09
CA ASN A 460 15.09 -10.71 33.14
C ASN A 460 15.54 -10.17 34.52
N LYS A 461 16.82 -9.82 34.69
CA LYS A 461 17.32 -9.18 35.92
C LYS A 461 16.55 -7.90 36.29
N LEU A 462 16.26 -7.03 35.33
CA LEU A 462 15.51 -5.78 35.60
C LEU A 462 14.05 -6.04 36.02
N GLN A 463 13.46 -7.15 35.57
CA GLN A 463 12.13 -7.58 35.97
C GLN A 463 12.14 -8.30 37.33
N GLU A 464 13.10 -9.19 37.57
CA GLU A 464 13.24 -9.99 38.79
C GLU A 464 13.74 -9.16 39.99
N GLU A 465 14.82 -8.40 39.82
CA GLU A 465 15.48 -7.68 40.92
C GLU A 465 14.81 -6.32 41.22
N ALA A 466 14.25 -5.65 40.19
CA ALA A 466 13.69 -4.30 40.33
C ALA A 466 12.18 -4.19 40.07
N GLY A 467 11.52 -5.22 39.52
CA GLY A 467 10.10 -5.15 39.15
C GLY A 467 9.80 -4.16 38.01
N LEU A 468 10.79 -3.81 37.17
CA LEU A 468 10.66 -2.72 36.19
C LEU A 468 10.57 -3.21 34.74
N GLU A 469 9.34 -3.33 34.22
CA GLU A 469 9.13 -3.64 32.79
C GLU A 469 9.79 -2.62 31.86
N ALA A 470 10.67 -3.08 30.95
CA ALA A 470 11.32 -2.24 29.96
C ALA A 470 11.30 -2.86 28.56
N ASN A 471 11.33 -2.01 27.54
CA ASN A 471 11.39 -2.47 26.15
C ASN A 471 12.82 -2.97 25.81
N ILE A 472 12.94 -4.22 25.34
CA ILE A 472 14.21 -4.84 24.95
C ILE A 472 15.02 -4.03 23.92
N LEU A 473 14.37 -3.27 23.03
CA LEU A 473 15.06 -2.39 22.08
C LEU A 473 15.70 -1.18 22.79
N SER A 474 15.07 -0.65 23.84
CA SER A 474 15.63 0.42 24.66
C SER A 474 16.81 -0.09 25.51
N ILE A 475 16.73 -1.32 26.04
CA ILE A 475 17.85 -1.98 26.72
C ILE A 475 19.03 -2.15 25.75
N ARG A 476 18.81 -2.79 24.59
CA ARG A 476 19.86 -3.01 23.57
C ARG A 476 20.50 -1.70 23.09
N LYS A 477 19.72 -0.63 22.89
CA LYS A 477 20.24 0.72 22.56
C LYS A 477 21.09 1.31 23.69
N THR A 478 20.69 1.11 24.95
CA THR A 478 21.40 1.65 26.12
C THR A 478 22.71 0.89 26.38
N LEU A 479 22.68 -0.44 26.34
CA LEU A 479 23.89 -1.28 26.43
C LEU A 479 24.90 -0.95 25.31
N LYS A 480 24.42 -0.71 24.06
CA LYS A 480 25.31 -0.27 22.98
C LYS A 480 25.99 1.06 23.30
N LYS A 481 25.27 2.05 23.85
CA LYS A 481 25.84 3.34 24.27
C LYS A 481 26.80 3.20 25.45
N LEU A 482 26.60 2.25 26.36
CA LEU A 482 27.52 1.96 27.45
C LEU A 482 28.82 1.33 26.91
N LYS A 483 28.73 0.32 26.02
CA LYS A 483 29.87 -0.24 25.29
C LYS A 483 30.65 0.83 24.53
N GLU A 484 29.98 1.66 23.73
CA GLU A 484 30.61 2.78 22.98
C GLU A 484 31.28 3.84 23.85
N LYS A 485 30.85 4.02 25.12
CA LYS A 485 31.54 4.89 26.08
C LYS A 485 32.75 4.22 26.72
N ASN A 486 32.68 2.92 27.00
CA ASN A 486 33.77 2.20 27.67
C ASN A 486 35.02 2.08 26.78
N TYR A 487 34.85 1.97 25.45
CA TYR A 487 35.96 1.99 24.48
C TYR A 487 36.60 3.37 24.22
N ARG A 488 36.24 4.41 24.98
CA ARG A 488 36.83 5.77 24.86
C ARG A 488 37.69 6.17 26.05
N TYR A 489 37.78 5.30 27.04
CA TYR A 489 38.72 5.35 28.16
C TYR A 489 39.71 4.19 28.01
#